data_AF-A0A424NKQ7-F1
#
_entry.id   AF-A0A424NKQ7-F1
#
_cell.length_a   1.000
_cell.length_b   1.000
_cell.length_c   1.000
_cell.angle_alpha   90.00
_cell.angle_beta   90.00
_cell.angle_gamma   90.00
#
_symmetry.space_group_name_H-M   'P 1'
#
loop_
_entity.id
_entity.type
_entity.pdbx_description
1 polymer ?
#
loop_
_entity_poly.entity_id
_entity_poly.type
_entity_poly.pdbx_seq_one_letter_code
_entity_poly.pdbx_strand_id
1 'polypeptide(L)'
;MDFIYDLIGRFHPLFVHLPIGFIIIGLMLDFFFRNKKEHAPVLRFVFLWAFITSIFSIATGYLQYDREGYAWDSVQWHLIMGILTMIFCLLFYLKLKYRAFRILPKNFLFAGLSVALLVTGHLGGNITHGSDHLVEPLPPEIKGLLGLEYQNDIIELDPKNYINAVFYTDIIQPILTQRCVSCHNDKKTKGGLKMNSYNAIIKGGKNGSVLMINNSMESKIHKRMTLPIEDRYHMPPKSRTQPSKEEIELIKIWIDNSASKNALVGDLPIPKKMLASFFPDKPNGIFPEKDEEVVNNIQLSNLRDKGFLVVNIFESSPFLKVSCINIGDFRDKSVQQLIDIKDNIVELDLSNTKVTDDVFEYIKDFKNLTILKLDNTNISGEKSNILSNLTNLKKISLINTPFDFKYISNFYKYPNLTNVNLFKTGKQNIQEISIPDSLKQIFNLGDLKLEKISSDDIVYPFKVYGE
;
A
#
# COMPACT_ATOMS: atom_id res chain seq x y z
N MET A 1 -34.03 24.51 -1.54
CA MET A 1 -33.51 24.70 -2.91
C MET A 1 -32.01 24.45 -3.00
N ASP A 2 -31.20 24.81 -2.01
CA ASP A 2 -29.74 24.62 -2.06
C ASP A 2 -29.26 23.18 -2.27
N PHE A 3 -29.95 22.20 -1.68
CA PHE A 3 -29.62 20.78 -1.85
C PHE A 3 -29.72 20.31 -3.31
N ILE A 4 -30.58 20.95 -4.12
CA ILE A 4 -30.78 20.60 -5.53
C ILE A 4 -29.54 21.01 -6.32
N TYR A 5 -28.99 22.20 -6.07
CA TYR A 5 -27.76 22.66 -6.71
C TYR A 5 -26.55 21.82 -6.30
N ASP A 6 -26.47 21.42 -5.03
CA ASP A 6 -25.42 20.50 -4.54
C ASP A 6 -25.50 19.14 -5.24
N LEU A 7 -26.72 18.61 -5.39
CA LEU A 7 -26.97 17.34 -6.07
C LEU A 7 -26.61 17.43 -7.56
N ILE A 8 -27.02 18.49 -8.24
CA ILE A 8 -26.72 18.73 -9.66
C ILE A 8 -25.20 18.86 -9.89
N GLY A 9 -24.49 19.60 -9.04
CA GLY A 9 -23.04 19.72 -9.12
C GLY A 9 -22.33 18.37 -8.99
N ARG A 10 -22.80 17.50 -8.07
CA ARG A 10 -22.25 16.15 -7.89
C ARG A 10 -22.45 15.22 -9.08
N PHE A 11 -23.36 15.53 -10.01
CA PHE A 11 -23.50 14.80 -11.26
C PHE A 11 -22.50 15.21 -12.33
N HIS A 12 -21.65 16.22 -12.11
CA HIS A 12 -20.65 16.62 -13.10
C HIS A 12 -19.79 15.44 -13.61
N PRO A 13 -19.23 14.56 -12.75
CA PRO A 13 -18.51 13.37 -13.21
C PRO A 13 -19.36 12.46 -14.10
N LEU A 14 -20.69 12.39 -13.92
CA LEU A 14 -21.56 11.61 -14.81
C LEU A 14 -21.72 12.30 -16.17
N PHE A 15 -21.98 13.61 -16.18
CA PHE A 15 -22.23 14.37 -17.41
C PHE A 15 -21.00 14.47 -18.31
N VAL A 16 -19.78 14.52 -17.76
CA VAL A 16 -18.54 14.60 -18.58
C VAL A 16 -18.31 13.35 -19.45
N HIS A 17 -18.83 12.18 -19.07
CA HIS A 17 -18.66 10.97 -19.88
C HIS A 17 -19.39 11.05 -21.23
N LEU A 18 -20.49 11.82 -21.29
CA LEU A 18 -21.28 11.99 -22.52
C LEU A 18 -20.51 12.70 -23.63
N PRO A 19 -20.01 13.96 -23.46
CA PRO A 19 -19.25 14.62 -24.50
C PRO A 19 -17.96 13.87 -24.82
N ILE A 20 -17.28 13.27 -23.83
CA ILE A 20 -16.07 12.45 -24.06
C ILE A 20 -16.39 11.30 -25.03
N GLY A 21 -17.46 10.54 -24.77
CA GLY A 21 -17.88 9.44 -25.63
C GLY A 21 -18.21 9.88 -27.06
N PHE A 22 -18.99 10.96 -27.21
CA PHE A 22 -19.30 11.52 -28.53
C PHE A 22 -18.06 12.06 -29.26
N ILE A 23 -17.13 12.71 -28.56
CA ILE A 23 -15.91 13.24 -29.18
C ILE A 23 -15.03 12.08 -29.67
N ILE A 24 -14.77 11.07 -28.83
CA ILE A 24 -13.92 9.94 -29.19
C ILE A 24 -14.50 9.19 -30.39
N ILE A 25 -15.79 8.84 -30.38
CA ILE A 25 -16.40 8.15 -31.51
C ILE A 25 -16.42 9.05 -32.76
N GLY A 26 -16.63 10.35 -32.60
CA GLY A 26 -16.60 11.33 -33.69
C GLY A 26 -15.22 11.40 -34.35
N LEU A 27 -14.15 11.51 -33.57
CA LEU A 27 -12.77 11.51 -34.05
C LEU A 27 -12.40 10.16 -34.69
N MET A 28 -12.79 9.03 -34.10
CA MET A 28 -12.54 7.71 -34.68
C MET A 28 -13.23 7.54 -36.03
N LEU A 29 -14.53 7.84 -36.12
CA LEU A 29 -15.28 7.77 -37.37
C LEU A 29 -14.67 8.70 -38.43
N ASP A 30 -14.29 9.91 -38.02
CA ASP A 30 -13.69 10.90 -38.90
C ASP A 30 -12.32 10.44 -39.44
N PHE A 31 -11.51 9.77 -38.62
CA PHE A 31 -10.19 9.25 -38.99
C PHE A 31 -10.30 8.04 -39.92
N PHE A 32 -11.05 7.00 -39.53
CA PHE A 32 -11.16 5.74 -40.28
C PHE A 32 -11.93 5.89 -41.59
N PHE A 33 -12.98 6.71 -41.61
CA PHE A 33 -13.81 6.88 -42.79
C PHE A 33 -13.52 8.16 -43.57
N ARG A 34 -12.41 8.87 -43.29
CA ARG A 34 -12.06 10.18 -43.90
C ARG A 34 -12.20 10.25 -45.43
N ASN A 35 -12.02 9.12 -46.12
CA ASN A 35 -12.07 9.02 -47.58
C ASN A 35 -13.47 8.72 -48.15
N LYS A 36 -14.48 8.42 -47.32
CA LYS A 36 -15.85 8.10 -47.75
C LYS A 36 -16.79 9.25 -47.41
N LYS A 37 -17.70 9.67 -48.29
CA LYS A 37 -18.62 10.78 -47.97
C LYS A 37 -19.86 10.38 -47.14
N GLU A 38 -20.11 9.09 -47.01
CA GLU A 38 -21.35 8.52 -46.46
C GLU A 38 -21.55 8.74 -44.95
N HIS A 39 -20.47 8.98 -44.19
CA HIS A 39 -20.53 9.12 -42.73
C HIS A 39 -20.80 10.57 -42.25
N ALA A 40 -20.92 11.54 -43.16
CA ALA A 40 -21.14 12.95 -42.81
C ALA A 40 -22.44 13.24 -42.03
N PRO A 41 -23.60 12.59 -42.29
CA PRO A 41 -24.79 12.73 -41.45
C PRO A 41 -24.56 12.26 -40.00
N VAL A 42 -23.85 11.15 -39.83
CA VAL A 42 -23.53 10.58 -38.51
C VAL A 42 -22.59 11.51 -37.74
N LEU A 43 -21.53 12.01 -38.38
CA LEU A 43 -20.64 12.98 -37.73
C LEU A 43 -21.36 14.27 -37.31
N ARG A 44 -22.31 14.77 -38.13
CA ARG A 44 -23.13 15.93 -37.74
C ARG A 44 -23.95 15.66 -36.49
N PHE A 45 -24.55 14.49 -36.38
CA PHE A 45 -25.29 14.08 -35.18
C PHE A 45 -24.36 14.00 -33.96
N VAL A 46 -23.23 13.31 -34.10
CA VAL A 46 -22.26 13.08 -33.04
C VAL A 46 -21.71 14.40 -32.48
N PHE A 47 -21.20 15.29 -33.34
CA PHE A 47 -20.63 16.56 -32.87
C PHE A 47 -21.66 17.56 -32.35
N LEU A 48 -22.92 17.48 -32.83
CA LEU A 48 -24.01 18.26 -32.24
C LEU A 48 -24.28 17.82 -30.79
N TRP A 49 -24.38 16.52 -30.55
CA TRP A 49 -24.61 15.98 -29.21
C TRP A 49 -23.40 16.15 -28.30
N ALA A 50 -22.17 16.06 -28.82
CA ALA A 50 -20.96 16.43 -28.09
C ALA A 50 -21.02 17.88 -27.60
N PHE A 51 -21.41 18.82 -28.48
CA PHE A 51 -21.60 20.23 -28.12
C PHE A 51 -22.67 20.41 -27.04
N ILE A 52 -23.88 19.87 -27.25
CA ILE A 52 -24.99 20.01 -26.29
C ILE A 52 -24.61 19.46 -24.92
N THR A 53 -24.05 18.25 -24.85
CA THR A 53 -23.67 17.61 -23.58
C THR A 53 -22.48 18.28 -22.90
N SER A 54 -21.59 18.92 -23.65
CA SER A 54 -20.50 19.73 -23.08
C SER A 54 -20.99 20.99 -22.38
N ILE A 55 -22.09 21.62 -22.82
CA ILE A 55 -22.72 22.74 -22.12
C ILE A 55 -23.21 22.29 -20.73
N PHE A 56 -23.89 21.14 -20.66
CA PHE A 56 -24.32 20.57 -19.37
C PHE A 56 -23.14 20.21 -18.47
N SER A 57 -22.06 19.69 -19.05
CA SER A 57 -20.84 19.38 -18.30
C SER A 57 -20.19 20.64 -17.70
N ILE A 58 -20.12 21.74 -18.45
CA ILE A 58 -19.59 23.02 -17.95
C ILE A 58 -20.50 23.59 -16.86
N ALA A 59 -21.82 23.59 -17.06
CA ALA A 59 -22.77 24.11 -16.08
C ALA A 59 -22.72 23.33 -14.75
N THR A 60 -22.74 22.00 -14.81
CA THR A 60 -22.63 21.13 -13.63
C THR A 60 -21.26 21.24 -12.96
N GLY A 61 -20.18 21.39 -13.74
CA GLY A 61 -18.83 21.56 -13.21
C GLY A 61 -18.63 22.89 -12.48
N TYR A 62 -19.23 23.97 -12.99
CA TYR A 62 -19.24 25.26 -12.30
C TYR A 62 -19.99 25.18 -10.96
N LEU A 63 -21.15 24.52 -10.93
CA LEU A 63 -21.89 24.26 -9.69
C LEU A 63 -21.06 23.41 -8.72
N GLN A 64 -20.35 22.39 -9.22
CA GLN A 64 -19.47 21.58 -8.36
C GLN A 64 -18.34 22.40 -7.75
N TYR A 65 -17.68 23.25 -8.56
CA TYR A 65 -16.63 24.16 -8.11
C TYR A 65 -17.11 25.07 -6.97
N ASP A 66 -18.23 25.76 -7.18
CA ASP A 66 -18.81 26.71 -6.21
C ASP A 66 -19.18 26.03 -4.90
N ARG A 67 -19.74 24.81 -4.97
CA ARG A 67 -20.29 24.11 -3.79
C ARG A 67 -19.26 23.26 -3.04
N GLU A 68 -18.28 22.67 -3.72
CA GLU A 68 -17.30 21.79 -3.07
C GLU A 68 -16.07 22.52 -2.50
N GLY A 69 -15.93 23.82 -2.74
CA GLY A 69 -14.89 24.66 -2.14
C GLY A 69 -13.51 24.45 -2.73
N TYR A 70 -13.44 24.19 -4.04
CA TYR A 70 -12.18 24.19 -4.78
C TYR A 70 -11.64 25.62 -4.91
N ALA A 71 -10.31 25.78 -4.88
CA ALA A 71 -9.71 27.08 -5.16
C ALA A 71 -9.83 27.40 -6.66
N TRP A 72 -10.09 28.67 -7.00
CA TRP A 72 -10.19 29.11 -8.40
C TRP A 72 -8.95 28.73 -9.22
N ASP A 73 -7.77 28.94 -8.64
CA ASP A 73 -6.50 28.65 -9.31
C ASP A 73 -6.32 27.19 -9.70
N SER A 74 -6.97 26.28 -8.97
CA SER A 74 -6.94 24.83 -9.24
C SER A 74 -7.87 24.43 -10.39
N VAL A 75 -8.91 25.22 -10.67
CA VAL A 75 -10.01 24.83 -11.60
C VAL A 75 -10.02 25.65 -12.88
N GLN A 76 -9.49 26.88 -12.86
CA GLN A 76 -9.59 27.83 -13.98
C GLN A 76 -9.13 27.24 -15.33
N TRP A 77 -8.00 26.54 -15.35
CA TRP A 77 -7.48 25.96 -16.59
C TRP A 77 -8.31 24.77 -17.07
N HIS A 78 -8.86 23.96 -16.16
CA HIS A 78 -9.78 22.89 -16.52
C HIS A 78 -11.07 23.45 -17.14
N LEU A 79 -11.62 24.51 -16.55
CA LEU A 79 -12.81 25.20 -17.08
C LEU A 79 -12.55 25.81 -18.46
N ILE A 80 -11.43 26.52 -18.63
CA ILE A 80 -11.04 27.14 -19.91
C ILE A 80 -10.89 26.06 -21.00
N MET A 81 -10.21 24.96 -20.69
CA MET A 81 -10.01 23.86 -21.64
C MET A 81 -11.32 23.11 -21.95
N GLY A 82 -12.22 22.99 -20.97
CA GLY A 82 -13.58 22.50 -21.17
C GLY A 82 -14.40 23.38 -22.13
N ILE A 83 -14.34 24.71 -21.97
CA ILE A 83 -14.97 25.68 -22.87
C ILE A 83 -14.36 25.59 -24.28
N LEU A 84 -13.04 25.49 -24.39
CA LEU A 84 -12.38 25.29 -25.69
C LEU A 84 -12.84 24.00 -26.36
N THR A 85 -12.96 22.90 -25.61
CA THR A 85 -13.46 21.62 -26.11
C THR A 85 -14.89 21.75 -26.64
N MET A 86 -15.78 22.45 -25.92
CA MET A 86 -17.14 22.77 -26.39
C MET A 86 -17.12 23.58 -27.69
N ILE A 87 -16.27 24.60 -27.78
CA ILE A 87 -16.14 25.44 -28.98
C ILE A 87 -15.67 24.60 -30.18
N PHE A 88 -14.66 23.74 -29.99
CA PHE A 88 -14.20 22.85 -31.07
C PHE A 88 -15.31 21.89 -31.53
N CYS A 89 -16.11 21.32 -30.62
CA CYS A 89 -17.28 20.50 -30.98
C CYS A 89 -18.27 21.30 -31.85
N LEU A 90 -18.58 22.53 -31.47
CA LEU A 90 -19.47 23.41 -32.24
C LEU A 90 -18.89 23.72 -33.62
N LEU A 91 -17.61 24.09 -33.70
CA LEU A 91 -16.94 24.40 -34.97
C LEU A 91 -16.91 23.18 -35.90
N PHE A 92 -16.68 21.99 -35.37
CA PHE A 92 -16.72 20.74 -36.13
C PHE A 92 -18.12 20.49 -36.70
N TYR A 93 -19.17 20.66 -35.88
CA TYR A 93 -20.56 20.57 -36.34
C TYR A 93 -20.89 21.60 -37.43
N LEU A 94 -20.53 22.87 -37.21
CA LEU A 94 -20.81 23.96 -38.15
C LEU A 94 -20.12 23.74 -39.49
N LYS A 95 -18.85 23.27 -39.49
CA LYS A 95 -18.11 22.90 -40.70
C LYS A 95 -18.83 21.81 -41.50
N LEU A 96 -19.38 20.81 -40.83
CA LEU A 96 -20.07 19.70 -41.47
C LEU A 96 -21.46 20.09 -42.00
N LYS A 97 -22.15 21.03 -41.33
CA LYS A 97 -23.51 21.45 -41.69
C LYS A 97 -23.57 22.59 -42.70
N TYR A 98 -22.72 23.60 -42.56
CA TYR A 98 -22.83 24.86 -43.30
C TYR A 98 -21.64 25.10 -44.23
N ARG A 99 -21.91 25.54 -45.46
CA ARG A 99 -20.88 25.80 -46.48
C ARG A 99 -19.91 26.91 -46.07
N ALA A 100 -20.38 27.94 -45.37
CA ALA A 100 -19.57 29.08 -44.91
C ALA A 100 -18.41 28.67 -43.99
N PHE A 101 -18.58 27.61 -43.20
CA PHE A 101 -17.57 27.11 -42.25
C PHE A 101 -16.59 26.11 -42.87
N ARG A 102 -16.68 25.83 -44.18
CA ARG A 102 -15.74 24.92 -44.86
C ARG A 102 -14.31 25.45 -44.92
N ILE A 103 -14.13 26.77 -44.77
CA ILE A 103 -12.82 27.43 -44.73
C ILE A 103 -11.93 26.95 -43.57
N LEU A 104 -12.53 26.47 -42.47
CA LEU A 104 -11.77 25.93 -41.33
C LEU A 104 -11.10 24.61 -41.71
N PRO A 105 -9.77 24.45 -41.59
CA PRO A 105 -9.11 23.20 -41.95
C PRO A 105 -9.59 22.04 -41.06
N LYS A 106 -9.95 20.91 -41.69
CA LYS A 106 -10.48 19.74 -40.96
C LYS A 106 -9.43 19.18 -39.97
N ASN A 107 -8.17 19.11 -40.41
CA ASN A 107 -7.07 18.62 -39.58
C ASN A 107 -6.81 19.52 -38.36
N PHE A 108 -7.01 20.84 -38.50
CA PHE A 108 -6.90 21.76 -37.38
C PHE A 108 -7.98 21.49 -36.33
N LEU A 109 -9.24 21.29 -36.75
CA LEU A 109 -10.32 20.96 -35.82
C LEU A 109 -10.12 19.59 -35.16
N PHE A 110 -9.63 18.60 -35.92
CA PHE A 110 -9.31 17.29 -35.39
C PHE A 110 -8.22 17.38 -34.32
N ALA A 111 -7.05 17.93 -34.66
CA ALA A 111 -5.92 18.04 -33.76
C ALA A 111 -6.25 18.92 -32.54
N GLY A 112 -6.90 20.07 -32.77
CA GLY A 112 -7.33 20.97 -31.71
C GLY A 112 -8.28 20.30 -30.72
N LEU A 113 -9.27 19.55 -31.22
CA LEU A 113 -10.20 18.83 -30.35
C LEU A 113 -9.52 17.67 -29.60
N SER A 114 -8.60 16.94 -30.24
CA SER A 114 -7.82 15.88 -29.57
C SER A 114 -6.94 16.44 -28.45
N VAL A 115 -6.21 17.51 -28.71
CA VAL A 115 -5.36 18.17 -27.70
C VAL A 115 -6.22 18.76 -26.59
N ALA A 116 -7.31 19.44 -26.93
CA ALA A 116 -8.21 20.02 -25.93
C ALA A 116 -8.81 18.95 -25.02
N LEU A 117 -9.24 17.81 -25.57
CA LEU A 117 -9.77 16.68 -24.80
C LEU A 117 -8.73 16.08 -23.85
N LEU A 118 -7.51 15.82 -24.35
CA LEU A 118 -6.42 15.25 -23.54
C LEU A 118 -6.06 16.17 -22.37
N VAL A 119 -5.85 17.47 -22.65
CA VAL A 119 -5.49 18.44 -21.63
C VAL A 119 -6.64 18.65 -20.63
N THR A 120 -7.89 18.75 -21.09
CA THR A 120 -9.06 18.87 -20.19
C THR A 120 -9.18 17.65 -19.28
N GLY A 121 -8.99 16.44 -19.83
CA GLY A 121 -9.03 15.19 -19.07
C GLY A 121 -7.91 15.09 -18.03
N HIS A 122 -6.67 15.46 -18.41
CA HIS A 122 -5.54 15.49 -17.49
C HIS A 122 -5.77 16.48 -16.34
N LEU A 123 -6.21 17.70 -16.66
CA LEU A 123 -6.52 18.72 -15.64
C LEU A 123 -7.68 18.27 -14.72
N GLY A 124 -8.68 17.59 -15.28
CA GLY A 124 -9.78 17.01 -14.50
C GLY A 124 -9.30 15.95 -13.51
N GLY A 125 -8.42 15.04 -13.96
CA GLY A 125 -7.81 14.02 -13.10
C GLY A 125 -6.96 14.64 -11.98
N ASN A 126 -6.21 15.70 -12.28
CA ASN A 126 -5.41 16.41 -11.27
C ASN A 126 -6.27 17.07 -10.18
N ILE A 127 -7.48 17.52 -10.52
CA ILE A 127 -8.43 18.09 -9.55
C ILE A 127 -8.99 17.00 -8.63
N THR A 128 -9.29 15.81 -9.15
CA THR A 128 -9.95 14.75 -8.38
C THR A 128 -8.98 13.87 -7.59
N HIS A 129 -7.80 13.58 -8.15
CA HIS A 129 -6.83 12.64 -7.57
C HIS A 129 -5.53 13.30 -7.10
N GLY A 130 -5.32 14.58 -7.42
CA GLY A 130 -4.05 15.28 -7.16
C GLY A 130 -3.11 15.23 -8.36
N SER A 131 -2.13 16.15 -8.39
CA SER A 131 -1.14 16.25 -9.46
C SER A 131 -0.28 15.00 -9.60
N ASP A 132 -0.10 14.29 -8.49
CA ASP A 132 0.88 13.23 -8.38
C ASP A 132 0.26 11.85 -8.60
N HIS A 133 -1.06 11.73 -8.73
CA HIS A 133 -1.78 10.45 -8.84
C HIS A 133 -1.32 9.54 -9.99
N LEU A 134 -0.89 10.11 -11.13
CA LEU A 134 -0.42 9.31 -12.26
C LEU A 134 1.04 8.86 -12.09
N VAL A 135 1.79 9.53 -11.21
CA VAL A 135 3.20 9.24 -10.95
C VAL A 135 3.41 8.52 -9.62
N GLU A 136 2.47 8.63 -8.68
CA GLU A 136 2.48 7.97 -7.37
C GLU A 136 2.65 6.44 -7.46
N PRO A 137 1.99 5.72 -8.39
CA PRO A 137 2.16 4.27 -8.54
C PRO A 137 3.46 3.86 -9.23
N LEU A 138 4.23 4.81 -9.78
CA LEU A 138 5.46 4.48 -10.50
C LEU A 138 6.54 3.97 -9.51
N PRO A 139 7.32 2.95 -9.91
CA PRO A 139 8.49 2.51 -9.15
C PRO A 139 9.48 3.67 -8.90
N PRO A 140 10.20 3.66 -7.77
CA PRO A 140 11.19 4.70 -7.43
C PRO A 140 12.22 4.96 -8.54
N GLU A 141 12.60 3.93 -9.29
CA GLU A 141 13.56 4.01 -10.41
C GLU A 141 13.03 4.88 -11.56
N ILE A 142 11.74 4.77 -11.87
CA ILE A 142 11.09 5.54 -12.95
C ILE A 142 10.83 6.97 -12.50
N LYS A 143 10.51 7.19 -11.22
CA LYS A 143 10.35 8.53 -10.63
C LYS A 143 11.68 9.32 -10.65
N GLY A 144 12.78 8.65 -10.30
CA GLY A 144 14.13 9.23 -10.38
C GLY A 144 14.53 9.61 -11.79
N LEU A 145 14.18 8.79 -12.80
CA LEU A 145 14.41 9.09 -14.21
C LEU A 145 13.63 10.32 -14.70
N LEU A 146 12.45 10.58 -14.13
CA LEU A 146 11.60 11.74 -14.44
C LEU A 146 11.99 13.00 -13.65
N GLY A 147 13.03 12.94 -12.82
CA GLY A 147 13.51 14.08 -12.02
C GLY A 147 12.55 14.50 -10.91
N LEU A 148 11.69 13.59 -10.45
CA LEU A 148 10.77 13.84 -9.34
C LEU A 148 11.47 13.48 -8.02
N GLU A 149 11.71 14.47 -7.16
CA GLU A 149 12.23 14.24 -5.81
C GLU A 149 11.21 13.42 -4.99
N TYR A 150 11.62 12.24 -4.55
CA TYR A 150 10.79 11.32 -3.78
C TYR A 150 11.26 11.30 -2.33
N GLN A 151 10.52 11.97 -1.43
CA GLN A 151 10.62 11.74 0.01
C GLN A 151 9.57 10.71 0.41
N ASN A 152 10.07 9.52 0.72
CA ASN A 152 9.30 8.36 1.13
C ASN A 152 9.01 8.47 2.64
N ASP A 153 8.27 9.50 3.07
CA ASP A 153 8.09 9.77 4.50
C ASP A 153 6.96 8.92 5.10
N ILE A 154 7.14 7.59 5.10
CA ILE A 154 6.66 6.81 6.24
C ILE A 154 7.71 7.06 7.32
N ILE A 155 7.47 8.06 8.18
CA ILE A 155 8.39 8.37 9.27
C ILE A 155 8.29 7.22 10.29
N GLU A 156 9.21 6.26 10.18
CA GLU A 156 9.39 5.18 11.14
C GLU A 156 10.18 5.71 12.33
N LEU A 157 9.58 5.68 13.52
CA LEU A 157 10.29 5.99 14.76
C LEU A 157 11.18 4.82 15.17
N ASP A 158 12.43 5.10 15.55
CA ASP A 158 13.28 4.09 16.17
C ASP A 158 12.76 3.72 17.58
N PRO A 159 12.36 2.46 17.85
CA PRO A 159 11.87 2.05 19.17
C PRO A 159 12.86 2.23 20.32
N LYS A 160 14.17 2.38 20.04
CA LYS A 160 15.24 2.62 21.01
C LYS A 160 15.47 4.12 21.28
N ASN A 161 15.16 5.00 20.32
CA ASN A 161 15.42 6.43 20.41
C ASN A 161 14.19 7.34 20.22
N TYR A 162 12.98 6.77 20.24
CA TYR A 162 11.72 7.50 19.99
C TYR A 162 11.49 8.71 20.91
N ILE A 163 12.10 8.73 22.10
CA ILE A 163 12.02 9.81 23.09
C ILE A 163 12.58 11.12 22.51
N ASN A 164 13.57 11.06 21.63
CA ASN A 164 14.21 12.22 21.02
C ASN A 164 13.56 12.68 19.70
N ALA A 165 12.49 12.01 19.26
CA ALA A 165 11.73 12.43 18.08
C ALA A 165 10.94 13.72 18.35
N VAL A 166 10.79 14.55 17.32
CA VAL A 166 10.00 15.78 17.38
C VAL A 166 8.53 15.42 17.22
N PHE A 167 7.74 15.59 18.28
CA PHE A 167 6.38 15.08 18.34
C PHE A 167 5.48 15.63 17.21
N TYR A 168 5.60 16.91 16.87
CA TYR A 168 4.80 17.48 15.79
C TYR A 168 5.21 16.94 14.43
N THR A 169 6.48 17.05 14.07
CA THR A 169 6.98 16.71 12.73
C THR A 169 6.93 15.20 12.47
N ASP A 170 7.28 14.39 13.45
CA ASP A 170 7.48 12.95 13.25
C ASP A 170 6.20 12.13 13.51
N ILE A 171 5.21 12.67 14.24
CA ILE A 171 3.98 11.95 14.62
C ILE A 171 2.72 12.69 14.18
N ILE A 172 2.53 13.95 14.61
CA ILE A 172 1.27 14.68 14.35
C ILE A 172 1.12 15.03 12.87
N GLN A 173 2.16 15.53 12.23
CA GLN A 173 2.12 15.95 10.83
C GLN A 173 1.82 14.78 9.88
N PRO A 174 2.40 13.58 10.03
CA PRO A 174 1.99 12.38 9.28
C PRO A 174 0.50 12.04 9.45
N ILE A 175 -0.04 12.04 10.68
CA ILE A 175 -1.47 11.80 10.93
C ILE A 175 -2.32 12.80 10.15
N LEU A 176 -2.02 14.09 10.27
CA LEU A 176 -2.77 15.15 9.58
C LEU A 176 -2.65 15.03 8.05
N THR A 177 -1.48 14.64 7.56
CA THR A 177 -1.23 14.45 6.13
C THR A 177 -2.12 13.34 5.57
N GLN A 178 -2.16 12.18 6.24
CA GLN A 178 -2.94 11.03 5.80
C GLN A 178 -4.45 11.22 5.98
N ARG A 179 -4.88 11.85 7.07
CA ARG A 179 -6.31 11.93 7.44
C ARG A 179 -6.99 13.21 6.95
N CYS A 180 -6.26 14.32 6.83
CA CYS A 180 -6.87 15.65 6.67
C CYS A 180 -6.45 16.39 5.41
N VAL A 181 -5.19 16.29 4.98
CA VAL A 181 -4.64 17.12 3.89
C VAL A 181 -5.32 16.88 2.54
N SER A 182 -5.87 15.69 2.27
CA SER A 182 -6.61 15.42 1.03
C SER A 182 -7.78 16.40 0.76
N CYS A 183 -8.34 17.02 1.80
CA CYS A 183 -9.45 17.99 1.69
C CYS A 183 -9.14 19.37 2.30
N HIS A 184 -8.00 19.52 2.97
CA HIS A 184 -7.51 20.73 3.62
C HIS A 184 -6.09 21.06 3.14
N ASN A 185 -5.93 21.27 1.84
CA ASN A 185 -4.65 21.60 1.18
C ASN A 185 -4.77 22.91 0.38
N ASP A 186 -3.70 23.30 -0.32
CA ASP A 186 -3.70 24.54 -1.11
C ASP A 186 -4.71 24.55 -2.27
N LYS A 187 -5.03 23.37 -2.83
CA LYS A 187 -5.92 23.21 -3.99
C LYS A 187 -7.39 23.08 -3.60
N LYS A 188 -7.67 22.41 -2.48
CA LYS A 188 -9.01 22.14 -1.93
C LYS A 188 -9.04 22.56 -0.47
N THR A 189 -9.78 23.63 -0.18
CA THR A 189 -9.87 24.25 1.16
C THR A 189 -11.30 24.31 1.64
N LYS A 190 -11.88 23.18 2.07
CA LYS A 190 -13.22 23.22 2.67
C LYS A 190 -13.20 24.08 3.93
N GLY A 191 -14.09 25.08 3.99
CA GLY A 191 -14.11 26.07 5.08
C GLY A 191 -12.90 27.02 5.12
N GLY A 192 -12.10 27.08 4.04
CA GLY A 192 -10.88 27.89 3.96
C GLY A 192 -9.75 27.46 4.91
N LEU A 193 -9.81 26.22 5.41
CA LEU A 193 -8.82 25.65 6.33
C LEU A 193 -7.78 24.85 5.55
N LYS A 194 -6.50 25.12 5.85
CA LYS A 194 -5.34 24.38 5.34
C LYS A 194 -4.65 23.66 6.50
N MET A 195 -4.25 22.40 6.29
CA MET A 195 -3.62 21.55 7.30
C MET A 195 -2.27 20.97 6.85
N ASN A 196 -1.73 21.43 5.73
CA ASN A 196 -0.47 20.95 5.15
C ASN A 196 0.79 21.56 5.79
N SER A 197 0.65 22.47 6.75
CA SER A 197 1.79 23.03 7.50
C SER A 197 1.38 23.52 8.88
N TYR A 198 2.34 23.56 9.81
CA TYR A 198 2.13 24.05 11.18
C TYR A 198 1.50 25.45 11.20
N ASN A 199 2.09 26.39 10.46
CA ASN A 199 1.63 27.78 10.40
C ASN A 199 0.20 27.88 9.85
N ALA A 200 -0.16 27.05 8.86
CA ALA A 200 -1.51 27.01 8.32
C ALA A 200 -2.55 26.52 9.35
N ILE A 201 -2.19 25.51 10.15
CA ILE A 201 -3.07 24.97 11.19
C ILE A 201 -3.30 26.02 12.29
N ILE A 202 -2.22 26.66 12.77
CA ILE A 202 -2.31 27.73 13.78
C ILE A 202 -3.17 28.90 13.28
N LYS A 203 -3.03 29.28 12.00
CA LYS A 203 -3.82 30.35 11.38
C LYS A 203 -5.32 30.06 11.37
N GLY A 204 -5.71 28.79 11.25
CA GLY A 204 -7.11 28.37 11.19
C GLY A 204 -7.77 28.62 9.83
N GLY A 205 -9.11 28.56 9.80
CA GLY A 205 -9.91 28.71 8.57
C GLY A 205 -10.82 29.93 8.61
N LYS A 206 -11.81 29.98 7.69
CA LYS A 206 -12.81 31.07 7.63
C LYS A 206 -13.61 31.22 8.93
N ASN A 207 -13.76 30.12 9.68
CA ASN A 207 -14.48 30.10 10.95
C ASN A 207 -13.57 30.34 12.17
N GLY A 208 -12.39 30.94 11.96
CA GLY A 208 -11.40 31.22 13.01
C GLY A 208 -10.50 30.03 13.35
N SER A 209 -9.85 30.11 14.52
CA SER A 209 -8.93 29.08 14.98
C SER A 209 -9.61 27.71 15.10
N VAL A 210 -8.85 26.66 14.76
CA VAL A 210 -9.23 25.26 14.94
C VAL A 210 -8.62 24.64 16.19
N LEU A 211 -7.65 25.34 16.79
CA LEU A 211 -6.93 24.95 18.00
C LEU A 211 -7.22 25.97 19.10
N MET A 212 -7.71 25.48 20.22
CA MET A 212 -7.66 26.16 21.51
C MET A 212 -6.47 25.57 22.25
N ILE A 213 -5.33 26.26 22.18
CA ILE A 213 -4.07 25.78 22.76
C ILE A 213 -4.28 25.51 24.26
N ASN A 214 -3.78 24.37 24.75
CA ASN A 214 -3.97 23.86 26.11
C ASN A 214 -5.43 23.50 26.47
N ASN A 215 -6.33 23.41 25.48
CA ASN A 215 -7.71 22.96 25.66
C ASN A 215 -8.18 22.15 24.45
N SER A 216 -7.79 20.88 24.39
CA SER A 216 -8.22 19.95 23.35
C SER A 216 -9.74 19.77 23.30
N MET A 217 -10.41 19.75 24.45
CA MET A 217 -11.85 19.57 24.54
C MET A 217 -12.63 20.69 23.87
N GLU A 218 -12.14 21.93 23.92
CA GLU A 218 -12.72 23.08 23.20
C GLU A 218 -12.18 23.28 21.78
N SER A 219 -11.10 22.57 21.42
CA SER A 219 -10.52 22.65 20.09
C SER A 219 -11.43 22.03 19.04
N LYS A 220 -11.73 22.79 17.98
CA LYS A 220 -12.60 22.33 16.90
C LYS A 220 -12.06 21.09 16.22
N ILE A 221 -10.74 20.98 16.02
CA ILE A 221 -10.14 19.80 15.39
C ILE A 221 -10.49 18.52 16.15
N HIS A 222 -10.37 18.53 17.48
CA HIS A 222 -10.67 17.38 18.33
C HIS A 222 -12.18 17.10 18.36
N LYS A 223 -13.00 18.13 18.61
CA LYS A 223 -14.48 17.99 18.60
C LYS A 223 -14.98 17.32 17.33
N ARG A 224 -14.44 17.69 16.16
CA ARG A 224 -14.89 17.19 14.86
C ARG A 224 -14.54 15.72 14.62
N MET A 225 -13.41 15.25 15.14
CA MET A 225 -13.02 13.83 15.09
C MET A 225 -13.86 12.96 16.04
N THR A 226 -14.37 13.53 17.13
CA THR A 226 -15.14 12.79 18.15
C THR A 226 -16.65 12.81 17.94
N LEU A 227 -17.16 13.55 16.96
CA LEU A 227 -18.60 13.54 16.63
C LEU A 227 -19.04 12.15 16.15
N PRO A 228 -20.33 11.79 16.26
CA PRO A 228 -20.86 10.59 15.60
C PRO A 228 -20.54 10.59 14.10
N ILE A 229 -20.20 9.43 13.53
CA ILE A 229 -19.79 9.29 12.12
C ILE A 229 -20.84 9.78 11.12
N GLU A 230 -22.12 9.79 11.52
CA GLU A 230 -23.25 10.25 10.70
C GLU A 230 -23.49 11.77 10.83
N ASP A 231 -22.80 12.45 11.74
CA ASP A 231 -22.93 13.90 11.88
C ASP A 231 -22.32 14.60 10.66
N ARG A 232 -23.06 15.55 10.07
CA ARG A 232 -22.62 16.34 8.91
C ARG A 232 -21.31 17.12 9.16
N TYR A 233 -20.96 17.34 10.41
CA TYR A 233 -19.77 18.05 10.85
C TYR A 233 -18.63 17.14 11.27
N HIS A 234 -18.84 15.83 11.31
CA HIS A 234 -17.80 14.85 11.57
C HIS A 234 -16.71 14.94 10.50
N MET A 235 -15.45 14.92 10.95
CA MET A 235 -14.28 14.96 10.07
C MET A 235 -13.24 13.94 10.56
N PRO A 236 -12.65 13.13 9.65
CA PRO A 236 -12.90 13.07 8.21
C PRO A 236 -14.31 12.54 7.84
N PRO A 237 -14.91 12.90 6.70
CA PRO A 237 -16.21 12.37 6.30
C PRO A 237 -16.23 10.85 6.21
N LYS A 238 -17.39 10.20 6.42
CA LYS A 238 -17.55 8.73 6.42
C LYS A 238 -16.92 7.98 5.23
N SER A 239 -16.84 8.60 4.05
CA SER A 239 -16.22 8.02 2.86
C SER A 239 -14.69 8.10 2.82
N ARG A 240 -14.06 8.62 3.88
CA ARG A 240 -12.60 8.78 4.01
C ARG A 240 -12.09 7.98 5.19
N THR A 241 -10.79 7.67 5.16
CA THR A 241 -10.11 6.94 6.22
C THR A 241 -10.17 7.72 7.52
N GLN A 242 -10.67 7.07 8.56
CA GLN A 242 -10.86 7.66 9.87
C GLN A 242 -9.57 7.54 10.71
N PRO A 243 -9.28 8.54 11.57
CA PRO A 243 -8.21 8.40 12.52
C PRO A 243 -8.53 7.32 13.56
N SER A 244 -7.51 6.59 14.02
CA SER A 244 -7.66 5.64 15.12
C SER A 244 -7.91 6.36 16.46
N LYS A 245 -8.33 5.62 17.50
CA LYS A 245 -8.50 6.20 18.84
C LYS A 245 -7.18 6.74 19.40
N GLU A 246 -6.09 6.05 19.12
CA GLU A 246 -4.73 6.40 19.50
C GLU A 246 -4.27 7.66 18.76
N GLU A 247 -4.51 7.75 17.45
CA GLU A 247 -4.19 8.95 16.66
C GLU A 247 -4.96 10.19 17.17
N ILE A 248 -6.24 10.03 17.54
CA ILE A 248 -7.05 11.11 18.13
C ILE A 248 -6.45 11.54 19.49
N GLU A 249 -6.06 10.59 20.34
CA GLU A 249 -5.46 10.89 21.64
C GLU A 249 -4.08 11.56 21.50
N LEU A 250 -3.27 11.17 20.50
CA LEU A 250 -1.99 11.83 20.22
C LEU A 250 -2.20 13.30 19.82
N ILE A 251 -3.20 13.59 18.97
CA ILE A 251 -3.58 14.96 18.64
C ILE A 251 -4.08 15.71 19.89
N LYS A 252 -4.87 15.05 20.74
CA LYS A 252 -5.34 15.63 22.01
C LYS A 252 -4.17 16.04 22.91
N ILE A 253 -3.21 15.13 23.13
CA ILE A 253 -2.00 15.38 23.92
C ILE A 253 -1.19 16.52 23.33
N TRP A 254 -1.02 16.57 22.00
CA TRP A 254 -0.31 17.67 21.35
C TRP A 254 -0.95 19.03 21.65
N ILE A 255 -2.28 19.13 21.55
CA ILE A 255 -3.02 20.36 21.82
C ILE A 255 -2.90 20.78 23.29
N ASP A 256 -3.06 19.82 24.20
CA ASP A 256 -3.01 20.03 25.64
C ASP A 256 -1.60 20.43 26.12
N ASN A 257 -0.56 20.16 25.32
CA ASN A 257 0.83 20.50 25.58
C ASN A 257 1.34 21.60 24.63
N SER A 258 0.69 22.75 24.68
CA SER A 258 1.04 23.99 23.96
C SER A 258 1.01 23.92 22.44
N ALA A 259 0.49 22.83 21.84
CA ALA A 259 0.56 22.58 20.40
C ALA A 259 1.98 22.84 19.85
N SER A 260 3.00 22.46 20.61
CA SER A 260 4.38 22.82 20.33
C SER A 260 4.83 22.24 18.99
N LYS A 261 5.56 23.04 18.20
CA LYS A 261 6.20 22.58 16.97
C LYS A 261 7.43 21.71 17.24
N ASN A 262 8.10 21.94 18.37
CA ASN A 262 9.45 21.41 18.63
C ASN A 262 9.53 20.53 19.89
N ALA A 263 8.41 20.22 20.54
CA ALA A 263 8.42 19.35 21.71
C ALA A 263 8.91 17.95 21.34
N LEU A 264 9.74 17.36 22.19
CA LEU A 264 10.18 15.98 22.03
C LEU A 264 9.12 15.04 22.59
N VAL A 265 9.05 13.83 22.06
CA VAL A 265 8.15 12.79 22.56
C VAL A 265 8.42 12.47 24.04
N GLY A 266 9.70 12.49 24.45
CA GLY A 266 10.13 12.26 25.82
C GLY A 266 9.61 13.24 26.86
N ASP A 267 9.27 14.45 26.44
CA ASP A 267 8.81 15.53 27.32
C ASP A 267 7.30 15.45 27.59
N LEU A 268 6.60 14.49 26.96
CA LEU A 268 5.15 14.41 26.93
C LEU A 268 4.64 13.12 27.60
N PRO A 269 3.43 13.14 28.19
CA PRO A 269 2.85 11.98 28.86
C PRO A 269 2.28 10.95 27.85
N ILE A 270 3.13 10.42 26.97
CA ILE A 270 2.74 9.52 25.87
C ILE A 270 3.22 8.09 26.19
N PRO A 271 2.32 7.16 26.54
CA PRO A 271 2.67 5.75 26.63
C PRO A 271 3.20 5.19 25.30
N LYS A 272 4.32 4.45 25.35
CA LYS A 272 4.94 3.80 24.18
C LYS A 272 3.95 3.01 23.32
N LYS A 273 2.96 2.36 23.94
CA LYS A 273 1.90 1.61 23.24
C LYS A 273 1.07 2.44 22.25
N MET A 274 0.94 3.75 22.47
CA MET A 274 0.19 4.63 21.57
C MET A 274 0.99 5.01 20.32
N LEU A 275 2.31 4.82 20.36
CA LEU A 275 3.21 5.03 19.23
C LEU A 275 3.47 3.74 18.45
N ALA A 276 2.78 2.65 18.79
CA ALA A 276 3.01 1.33 18.20
C ALA A 276 2.91 1.34 16.67
N SER A 277 1.96 2.09 16.11
CA SER A 277 1.77 2.23 14.66
C SER A 277 2.82 3.09 13.95
N PHE A 278 3.66 3.82 14.71
CA PHE A 278 4.77 4.62 14.19
C PHE A 278 6.11 3.89 14.32
N PHE A 279 6.15 2.79 15.07
CA PHE A 279 7.29 1.90 15.04
C PHE A 279 7.22 1.05 13.77
N PRO A 280 8.36 0.73 13.16
CA PRO A 280 8.39 -0.26 12.10
C PRO A 280 7.72 -1.54 12.61
N ASP A 281 6.83 -2.12 11.79
CA ASP A 281 6.23 -3.44 12.02
C ASP A 281 7.34 -4.52 11.95
N LYS A 282 8.20 -4.55 12.96
CA LYS A 282 9.14 -5.64 13.20
C LYS A 282 8.33 -6.75 13.86
N PRO A 283 8.15 -7.93 13.25
CA PRO A 283 7.53 -9.08 13.86
C PRO A 283 8.37 -9.42 15.09
N ASN A 284 7.69 -9.41 16.23
CA ASN A 284 8.02 -10.06 17.49
C ASN A 284 9.46 -10.57 17.51
N GLY A 285 10.41 -9.88 18.15
CA GLY A 285 11.88 -10.09 18.21
C GLY A 285 12.40 -11.53 18.28
N ILE A 286 12.06 -12.33 17.28
CA ILE A 286 12.34 -13.74 17.13
C ILE A 286 13.56 -13.84 16.23
N PHE A 287 13.66 -13.04 15.17
CA PHE A 287 14.82 -12.98 14.28
C PHE A 287 15.99 -12.16 14.86
N PRO A 288 17.25 -12.44 14.46
CA PRO A 288 18.42 -11.72 14.95
C PRO A 288 18.42 -10.24 14.54
N GLU A 289 18.91 -9.37 15.41
CA GLU A 289 19.22 -7.97 15.08
C GLU A 289 20.69 -7.90 14.60
N LYS A 290 20.93 -8.11 13.30
CA LYS A 290 22.28 -7.94 12.70
C LYS A 290 22.23 -7.14 11.42
N ASP A 291 23.32 -6.41 11.18
CA ASP A 291 23.60 -5.71 9.93
C ASP A 291 24.22 -6.69 8.93
N GLU A 292 23.38 -7.54 8.34
CA GLU A 292 23.79 -8.36 7.18
C GLU A 292 23.67 -7.52 5.89
N GLU A 293 24.50 -7.79 4.89
CA GLU A 293 24.38 -7.14 3.58
C GLU A 293 23.07 -7.57 2.88
N VAL A 294 22.40 -6.61 2.24
CA VAL A 294 21.17 -6.88 1.49
C VAL A 294 21.50 -7.72 0.26
N VAL A 295 20.80 -8.84 0.08
CA VAL A 295 20.95 -9.68 -1.11
C VAL A 295 20.45 -8.93 -2.35
N ASN A 296 21.25 -8.90 -3.40
CA ASN A 296 20.89 -8.25 -4.66
C ASN A 296 19.63 -8.89 -5.29
N ASN A 297 18.73 -8.04 -5.78
CA ASN A 297 17.51 -8.43 -6.50
C ASN A 297 17.74 -9.41 -7.66
N ILE A 298 18.88 -9.33 -8.37
CA ILE A 298 19.21 -10.28 -9.45
C ILE A 298 19.39 -11.70 -8.89
N GLN A 299 20.09 -11.83 -7.75
CA GLN A 299 20.31 -13.12 -7.10
C GLN A 299 18.99 -13.71 -6.56
N LEU A 300 18.12 -12.85 -6.01
CA LEU A 300 16.77 -13.25 -5.57
C LEU A 300 15.90 -13.69 -6.76
N SER A 301 15.96 -12.98 -7.90
CA SER A 301 15.25 -13.36 -9.13
C SER A 301 15.70 -14.73 -9.62
N ASN A 302 17.02 -14.97 -9.70
CA ASN A 302 17.56 -16.26 -10.15
C ASN A 302 17.09 -17.44 -9.29
N LEU A 303 16.87 -17.24 -7.98
CA LEU A 303 16.31 -18.26 -7.09
C LEU A 303 14.81 -18.46 -7.35
N ARG A 304 14.06 -17.38 -7.56
CA ARG A 304 12.63 -17.43 -7.91
C ARG A 304 12.40 -18.16 -9.24
N ASP A 305 13.25 -17.91 -10.23
CA ASP A 305 13.21 -18.59 -11.54
C ASP A 305 13.49 -20.09 -11.44
N LYS A 306 14.26 -20.52 -10.43
CA LYS A 306 14.48 -21.94 -10.08
C LYS A 306 13.35 -22.54 -9.24
N GLY A 307 12.30 -21.78 -8.96
CA GLY A 307 11.10 -22.21 -8.24
C GLY A 307 11.11 -21.93 -6.73
N PHE A 308 12.16 -21.33 -6.17
CA PHE A 308 12.17 -20.99 -4.75
C PHE A 308 11.22 -19.82 -4.47
N LEU A 309 10.37 -19.95 -3.47
CA LEU A 309 9.64 -18.81 -2.94
C LEU A 309 10.57 -18.05 -1.98
N VAL A 310 11.15 -16.95 -2.46
CA VAL A 310 12.05 -16.09 -1.67
C VAL A 310 11.40 -14.74 -1.44
N VAL A 311 11.14 -14.43 -0.17
CA VAL A 311 10.55 -13.17 0.27
C VAL A 311 11.42 -12.56 1.35
N ASN A 312 11.64 -11.24 1.29
CA ASN A 312 12.22 -10.52 2.40
C ASN A 312 11.24 -10.56 3.58
N ILE A 313 11.75 -10.64 4.80
CA ILE A 313 10.88 -10.55 5.97
C ILE A 313 10.26 -9.14 6.05
N PHE A 314 10.99 -8.08 5.66
CA PHE A 314 10.54 -6.68 5.48
C PHE A 314 11.10 -6.08 4.20
N GLU A 315 10.45 -5.06 3.64
CA GLU A 315 10.87 -4.38 2.39
C GLU A 315 12.33 -3.91 2.39
N SER A 316 12.89 -3.57 3.56
CA SER A 316 14.25 -3.07 3.74
C SER A 316 15.18 -4.03 4.51
N SER A 317 14.72 -5.25 4.81
CA SER A 317 15.51 -6.20 5.60
C SER A 317 16.50 -7.01 4.75
N PRO A 318 17.74 -7.23 5.23
CA PRO A 318 18.63 -8.19 4.61
C PRO A 318 18.17 -9.64 4.85
N PHE A 319 17.20 -9.87 5.73
CA PHE A 319 16.74 -11.22 6.07
C PHE A 319 15.64 -11.75 5.15
N LEU A 320 15.72 -13.04 4.90
CA LEU A 320 14.92 -13.75 3.92
C LEU A 320 14.18 -14.92 4.57
N LYS A 321 12.93 -15.11 4.11
CA LYS A 321 12.22 -16.37 4.18
C LYS A 321 12.36 -17.06 2.84
N VAL A 322 12.79 -18.32 2.88
CA VAL A 322 12.94 -19.17 1.71
C VAL A 322 12.05 -20.40 1.89
N SER A 323 11.17 -20.65 0.92
CA SER A 323 10.33 -21.85 0.87
C SER A 323 10.54 -22.62 -0.42
N CYS A 324 10.60 -23.95 -0.29
CA CYS A 324 10.73 -24.89 -1.40
C CYS A 324 9.39 -25.46 -1.86
N ILE A 325 8.27 -24.84 -1.49
CA ILE A 325 6.91 -25.35 -1.73
C ILE A 325 6.62 -25.69 -3.20
N ASN A 326 7.23 -24.98 -4.15
CA ASN A 326 7.05 -25.26 -5.59
C ASN A 326 8.03 -26.31 -6.14
N ILE A 327 8.93 -26.87 -5.32
CA ILE A 327 10.00 -27.78 -5.73
C ILE A 327 9.83 -29.13 -5.02
N GLY A 328 8.82 -29.91 -5.42
CA GLY A 328 8.51 -31.20 -4.76
C GLY A 328 9.60 -32.28 -4.86
N ASP A 329 10.53 -32.20 -5.83
CA ASP A 329 11.69 -33.10 -5.93
C ASP A 329 12.96 -32.54 -5.25
N PHE A 330 12.82 -31.54 -4.38
CA PHE A 330 13.92 -31.00 -3.60
C PHE A 330 14.48 -32.07 -2.63
N ARG A 331 15.80 -32.25 -2.61
CA ARG A 331 16.54 -33.26 -1.84
C ARG A 331 17.67 -32.60 -1.04
N ASP A 332 18.33 -33.36 -0.17
CA ASP A 332 19.36 -32.86 0.76
C ASP A 332 20.42 -31.99 0.09
N LYS A 333 21.02 -32.47 -1.01
CA LYS A 333 22.06 -31.75 -1.75
C LYS A 333 21.55 -30.49 -2.44
N SER A 334 20.24 -30.40 -2.73
CA SER A 334 19.64 -29.22 -3.39
C SER A 334 19.77 -27.95 -2.55
N VAL A 335 19.99 -28.06 -1.24
CA VAL A 335 20.31 -26.93 -0.33
C VAL A 335 21.56 -26.16 -0.76
N GLN A 336 22.50 -26.79 -1.49
CA GLN A 336 23.69 -26.11 -2.00
C GLN A 336 23.36 -24.89 -2.87
N GLN A 337 22.16 -24.83 -3.47
CA GLN A 337 21.71 -23.68 -4.25
C GLN A 337 21.42 -22.43 -3.39
N LEU A 338 21.30 -22.59 -2.07
CA LEU A 338 21.03 -21.52 -1.11
C LEU A 338 22.30 -21.06 -0.37
N ILE A 339 23.46 -21.65 -0.64
CA ILE A 339 24.68 -21.42 0.15
C ILE A 339 25.15 -19.97 0.08
N ASP A 340 24.95 -19.30 -1.06
CA ASP A 340 25.36 -17.93 -1.29
C ASP A 340 24.52 -16.89 -0.53
N ILE A 341 23.36 -17.30 0.01
CA ILE A 341 22.46 -16.44 0.81
C ILE A 341 22.24 -16.98 2.23
N LYS A 342 23.04 -17.96 2.67
CA LYS A 342 22.83 -18.69 3.93
C LYS A 342 22.79 -17.79 5.16
N ASP A 343 23.54 -16.69 5.15
CA ASP A 343 23.61 -15.74 6.26
C ASP A 343 22.37 -14.83 6.29
N ASN A 344 21.67 -14.67 5.17
CA ASN A 344 20.43 -13.90 5.06
C ASN A 344 19.18 -14.74 5.42
N ILE A 345 19.26 -16.07 5.44
CA ILE A 345 18.09 -16.93 5.68
C ILE A 345 17.78 -17.02 7.17
N VAL A 346 16.59 -16.56 7.56
CA VAL A 346 16.08 -16.65 8.94
C VAL A 346 14.88 -17.59 9.09
N GLU A 347 14.12 -17.78 8.02
CA GLU A 347 13.08 -18.81 7.92
C GLU A 347 13.37 -19.69 6.70
N LEU A 348 13.55 -21.00 6.94
CA LEU A 348 13.74 -21.99 5.90
C LEU A 348 12.60 -23.02 5.98
N ASP A 349 11.84 -23.10 4.89
CA ASP A 349 10.73 -24.02 4.75
C ASP A 349 11.03 -25.07 3.68
N LEU A 350 11.33 -26.28 4.13
CA LEU A 350 11.60 -27.46 3.32
C LEU A 350 10.42 -28.45 3.37
N SER A 351 9.23 -27.99 3.77
CA SER A 351 8.06 -28.85 3.90
C SER A 351 7.61 -29.39 2.54
N ASN A 352 7.04 -30.60 2.53
CA ASN A 352 6.60 -31.31 1.31
C ASN A 352 7.73 -31.60 0.30
N THR A 353 8.97 -31.71 0.77
CA THR A 353 10.12 -32.10 -0.05
C THR A 353 10.60 -33.51 0.30
N LYS A 354 11.61 -34.02 -0.44
CA LYS A 354 12.18 -35.36 -0.24
C LYS A 354 13.43 -35.36 0.63
N VAL A 355 13.62 -34.34 1.46
CA VAL A 355 14.77 -34.23 2.36
C VAL A 355 14.74 -35.31 3.45
N THR A 356 15.93 -35.72 3.86
CA THR A 356 16.23 -36.72 4.89
C THR A 356 17.13 -36.08 5.95
N ASP A 357 17.55 -36.86 6.96
CA ASP A 357 18.43 -36.40 8.03
C ASP A 357 19.79 -35.85 7.50
N ASP A 358 20.18 -36.20 6.28
CA ASP A 358 21.39 -35.66 5.64
C ASP A 358 21.31 -34.15 5.37
N VAL A 359 20.10 -33.57 5.27
CA VAL A 359 19.91 -32.13 5.07
C VAL A 359 20.58 -31.30 6.16
N PHE A 360 20.64 -31.82 7.39
CA PHE A 360 21.21 -31.12 8.55
C PHE A 360 22.70 -30.80 8.37
N GLU A 361 23.45 -31.62 7.63
CA GLU A 361 24.86 -31.34 7.30
C GLU A 361 25.02 -30.14 6.38
N TYR A 362 24.02 -29.86 5.54
CA TYR A 362 24.04 -28.75 4.59
C TYR A 362 23.57 -27.43 5.21
N ILE A 363 22.69 -27.48 6.22
CA ILE A 363 22.13 -26.27 6.87
C ILE A 363 22.78 -25.91 8.21
N LYS A 364 23.76 -26.67 8.70
CA LYS A 364 24.44 -26.42 9.98
C LYS A 364 25.16 -25.06 10.07
N ASP A 365 25.48 -24.45 8.93
CA ASP A 365 26.18 -23.17 8.84
C ASP A 365 25.23 -21.98 8.61
N PHE A 366 23.92 -22.18 8.65
CA PHE A 366 22.91 -21.13 8.45
C PHE A 366 22.70 -20.38 9.77
N LYS A 367 23.71 -19.58 10.16
CA LYS A 367 23.85 -19.04 11.53
C LYS A 367 22.68 -18.18 12.01
N ASN A 368 21.96 -17.55 11.09
CA ASN A 368 20.83 -16.68 11.41
C ASN A 368 19.47 -17.41 11.31
N LEU A 369 19.48 -18.72 10.98
CA LEU A 369 18.28 -19.54 10.91
C LEU A 369 17.58 -19.58 12.26
N THR A 370 16.32 -19.16 12.24
CA THR A 370 15.49 -18.98 13.44
C THR A 370 14.28 -19.91 13.44
N ILE A 371 13.70 -20.12 12.25
CA ILE A 371 12.54 -20.98 12.03
C ILE A 371 12.91 -21.99 10.94
N LEU A 372 12.81 -23.27 11.27
CA LEU A 372 13.01 -24.38 10.34
C LEU A 372 11.72 -25.21 10.26
N LYS A 373 11.17 -25.34 9.04
CA LYS A 373 9.99 -26.18 8.79
C LYS A 373 10.38 -27.37 7.90
N LEU A 374 10.03 -28.56 8.35
CA LEU A 374 10.35 -29.86 7.74
C LEU A 374 9.09 -30.73 7.69
N ASP A 375 7.91 -30.13 7.58
CA ASP A 375 6.66 -30.85 7.65
C ASP A 375 6.48 -31.73 6.40
N ASN A 376 5.94 -32.94 6.55
CA ASN A 376 5.74 -33.89 5.45
C ASN A 376 7.04 -34.25 4.70
N THR A 377 8.14 -34.49 5.44
CA THR A 377 9.45 -34.90 4.91
C THR A 377 9.85 -36.29 5.43
N ASN A 378 11.01 -36.81 5.00
CA ASN A 378 11.55 -38.12 5.42
C ASN A 378 12.53 -38.02 6.59
N ILE A 379 12.38 -37.02 7.46
CA ILE A 379 13.26 -36.80 8.62
C ILE A 379 12.98 -37.84 9.71
N SER A 380 14.01 -38.61 10.07
CA SER A 380 13.95 -39.67 11.09
C SER A 380 14.39 -39.16 12.47
N GLY A 381 15.16 -38.07 12.50
CA GLY A 381 15.65 -37.46 13.73
C GLY A 381 17.02 -37.94 14.22
N GLU A 382 17.63 -38.94 13.58
CA GLU A 382 18.92 -39.52 13.96
C GLU A 382 20.03 -38.45 14.02
N LYS A 383 20.06 -37.57 13.02
CA LYS A 383 21.06 -36.50 12.91
C LYS A 383 20.58 -35.14 13.42
N SER A 384 19.46 -35.11 14.16
CA SER A 384 18.88 -33.87 14.67
C SER A 384 19.73 -33.16 15.73
N ASN A 385 20.85 -33.72 16.18
CA ASN A 385 21.78 -33.03 17.07
C ASN A 385 22.72 -32.05 16.34
N ILE A 386 22.88 -32.17 15.02
CA ILE A 386 23.84 -31.39 14.23
C ILE A 386 23.57 -29.88 14.32
N LEU A 387 22.30 -29.47 14.39
CA LEU A 387 21.94 -28.04 14.42
C LEU A 387 22.01 -27.41 15.83
N SER A 388 22.47 -28.12 16.85
CA SER A 388 22.56 -27.60 18.22
C SER A 388 23.46 -26.36 18.36
N ASN A 389 24.38 -26.15 17.41
CA ASN A 389 25.23 -24.96 17.33
C ASN A 389 24.52 -23.73 16.73
N LEU A 390 23.33 -23.88 16.15
CA LEU A 390 22.54 -22.76 15.63
C LEU A 390 21.85 -22.02 16.79
N THR A 391 22.59 -21.09 17.40
CA THR A 391 22.12 -20.36 18.59
C THR A 391 20.89 -19.50 18.34
N ASN A 392 20.57 -19.15 17.08
CA ASN A 392 19.38 -18.38 16.75
C ASN A 392 18.13 -19.23 16.52
N LEU A 393 18.26 -20.56 16.45
CA LEU A 393 17.16 -21.46 16.13
C LEU A 393 16.18 -21.54 17.31
N LYS A 394 14.97 -21.02 17.09
CA LYS A 394 13.90 -20.93 18.10
C LYS A 394 12.75 -21.89 17.83
N LYS A 395 12.47 -22.18 16.55
CA LYS A 395 11.33 -22.99 16.15
C LYS A 395 11.73 -24.07 15.15
N ILE A 396 11.33 -25.31 15.43
CA ILE A 396 11.44 -26.44 14.52
C ILE A 396 10.04 -27.06 14.34
N SER A 397 9.64 -27.30 13.10
CA SER A 397 8.42 -28.02 12.75
C SER A 397 8.74 -29.30 12.01
N LEU A 398 8.22 -30.42 12.50
CA LEU A 398 8.45 -31.77 12.02
C LEU A 398 7.12 -32.53 11.86
N ILE A 399 6.04 -31.84 11.51
CA ILE A 399 4.69 -32.39 11.44
C ILE A 399 4.62 -33.48 10.36
N ASN A 400 3.97 -34.60 10.68
CA ASN A 400 3.78 -35.71 9.74
C ASN A 400 5.11 -36.22 9.14
N THR A 401 6.11 -36.42 10.00
CA THR A 401 7.42 -37.01 9.63
C THR A 401 7.60 -38.40 10.26
N PRO A 402 8.52 -39.24 9.74
CA PRO A 402 8.85 -40.52 10.36
C PRO A 402 9.77 -40.39 11.60
N PHE A 403 9.85 -39.23 12.24
CA PHE A 403 10.76 -38.96 13.36
C PHE A 403 10.57 -39.96 14.50
N ASP A 404 11.67 -40.57 14.94
CA ASP A 404 11.73 -41.55 16.02
C ASP A 404 11.97 -40.84 17.36
N PHE A 405 11.00 -40.96 18.28
CA PHE A 405 11.01 -40.25 19.55
C PHE A 405 12.20 -40.59 20.45
N LYS A 406 12.93 -41.69 20.21
CA LYS A 406 14.20 -41.95 20.91
C LYS A 406 15.23 -40.82 20.72
N TYR A 407 15.12 -40.05 19.64
CA TYR A 407 15.99 -38.92 19.34
C TYR A 407 15.50 -37.58 19.91
N ILE A 408 14.37 -37.53 20.63
CA ILE A 408 13.83 -36.28 21.19
C ILE A 408 14.83 -35.57 22.12
N SER A 409 15.69 -36.34 22.80
CA SER A 409 16.72 -35.82 23.70
C SER A 409 17.81 -35.00 22.99
N ASN A 410 17.95 -35.13 21.67
CA ASN A 410 18.86 -34.30 20.88
C ASN A 410 18.49 -32.81 20.96
N PHE A 411 17.19 -32.49 21.09
CA PHE A 411 16.71 -31.12 21.20
C PHE A 411 17.05 -30.45 22.53
N TYR A 412 17.45 -31.21 23.56
CA TYR A 412 17.80 -30.65 24.87
C TYR A 412 19.11 -29.85 24.83
N LYS A 413 19.91 -30.03 23.78
CA LYS A 413 21.18 -29.31 23.57
C LYS A 413 21.01 -27.95 22.88
N TYR A 414 19.80 -27.59 22.48
CA TYR A 414 19.54 -26.35 21.75
C TYR A 414 19.30 -25.19 22.73
N PRO A 415 20.14 -24.15 22.72
CA PRO A 415 20.16 -23.15 23.80
C PRO A 415 18.93 -22.24 23.82
N ASN A 416 18.33 -21.95 22.66
CA ASN A 416 17.26 -20.96 22.51
C ASN A 416 15.99 -21.54 21.87
N LEU A 417 15.85 -22.86 21.84
CA LEU A 417 14.70 -23.52 21.24
C LEU A 417 13.47 -23.35 22.13
N THR A 418 12.43 -22.70 21.60
CA THR A 418 11.20 -22.40 22.35
C THR A 418 10.00 -23.21 21.86
N ASN A 419 10.07 -23.78 20.65
CA ASN A 419 8.95 -24.52 20.07
C ASN A 419 9.41 -25.63 19.12
N VAL A 420 9.00 -26.86 19.39
CA VAL A 420 9.20 -28.04 18.55
C VAL A 420 7.85 -28.68 18.27
N ASN A 421 7.39 -28.61 17.02
CA ASN A 421 6.12 -29.22 16.60
C ASN A 421 6.35 -30.63 16.08
N LEU A 422 5.73 -31.62 16.72
CA LEU A 422 5.84 -33.05 16.39
C LEU A 422 4.45 -33.68 16.20
N PHE A 423 3.49 -32.91 15.70
CA PHE A 423 2.12 -33.38 15.45
C PHE A 423 2.12 -34.55 14.43
N LYS A 424 1.33 -35.59 14.69
CA LYS A 424 1.18 -36.78 13.81
C LYS A 424 2.52 -37.41 13.38
N THR A 425 3.50 -37.35 14.27
CA THR A 425 4.88 -37.73 13.99
C THR A 425 5.25 -39.00 14.75
N GLY A 426 6.06 -39.86 14.12
CA GLY A 426 6.52 -41.11 14.72
C GLY A 426 5.46 -42.23 14.76
N LYS A 427 5.92 -43.47 14.86
CA LYS A 427 5.05 -44.67 14.92
C LYS A 427 4.78 -45.18 16.36
N GLN A 428 5.30 -44.49 17.37
CA GLN A 428 5.36 -44.99 18.75
C GLN A 428 4.35 -44.31 19.68
N ASN A 429 4.03 -44.99 20.79
CA ASN A 429 3.13 -44.50 21.82
C ASN A 429 3.79 -43.33 22.57
N ILE A 430 3.27 -42.11 22.37
CA ILE A 430 3.76 -40.86 22.99
C ILE A 430 3.82 -40.97 24.53
N GLN A 431 3.06 -41.89 25.13
CA GLN A 431 2.98 -42.13 26.58
C GLN A 431 4.27 -42.69 27.21
N GLU A 432 5.18 -43.29 26.43
CA GLU A 432 6.44 -43.87 26.94
C GLU A 432 7.62 -42.89 26.92
N ILE A 433 7.42 -41.67 26.41
CA ILE A 433 8.49 -40.69 26.23
C ILE A 433 8.69 -39.90 27.53
N SER A 434 9.88 -40.03 28.12
CA SER A 434 10.28 -39.20 29.26
C SER A 434 10.96 -37.92 28.78
N ILE A 435 10.30 -36.77 29.02
CA ILE A 435 10.84 -35.43 28.76
C ILE A 435 11.03 -34.72 30.10
N PRO A 436 12.19 -34.07 30.37
CA PRO A 436 12.37 -33.26 31.57
C PRO A 436 11.27 -32.21 31.72
N ASP A 437 10.73 -32.05 32.94
CA ASP A 437 9.60 -31.16 33.21
C ASP A 437 9.82 -29.71 32.72
N SER A 438 11.06 -29.21 32.83
CA SER A 438 11.45 -27.88 32.37
C SER A 438 11.35 -27.68 30.86
N LEU A 439 11.40 -28.76 30.07
CA LEU A 439 11.40 -28.72 28.61
C LEU A 439 10.05 -29.15 28.00
N LYS A 440 9.13 -29.69 28.80
CA LYS A 440 7.81 -30.16 28.30
C LYS A 440 7.04 -29.08 27.53
N GLN A 441 7.13 -27.82 27.96
CA GLN A 441 6.43 -26.69 27.33
C GLN A 441 6.93 -26.34 25.92
N ILE A 442 8.12 -26.83 25.55
CA ILE A 442 8.76 -26.56 24.26
C ILE A 442 8.21 -27.54 23.20
N PHE A 443 7.76 -28.73 23.59
CA PHE A 443 7.33 -29.79 22.67
C PHE A 443 5.82 -29.81 22.50
N ASN A 444 5.35 -29.63 21.26
CA ASN A 444 3.96 -29.76 20.88
C ASN A 444 3.72 -31.14 20.27
N LEU A 445 3.23 -32.07 21.09
CA LEU A 445 3.06 -33.49 20.79
C LEU A 445 1.59 -33.90 20.53
N GLY A 446 0.66 -32.94 20.47
CA GLY A 446 -0.79 -33.21 20.47
C GLY A 446 -1.36 -33.79 19.16
N ASP A 447 -2.68 -33.98 19.16
CA ASP A 447 -3.49 -34.40 17.99
C ASP A 447 -4.20 -33.21 17.29
N LEU A 448 -3.73 -31.98 17.50
CA LEU A 448 -4.36 -30.79 16.93
C LEU A 448 -4.34 -30.84 15.40
N LYS A 449 -5.54 -30.92 14.81
CA LYS A 449 -5.76 -30.55 13.41
C LYS A 449 -5.59 -29.03 13.32
N LEU A 450 -4.42 -28.57 12.86
CA LEU A 450 -4.30 -27.20 12.36
C LEU A 450 -5.18 -27.09 11.11
N GLU A 451 -6.05 -26.09 11.08
CA GLU A 451 -6.78 -25.75 9.85
C GLU A 451 -5.76 -25.32 8.81
N LYS A 452 -5.80 -25.98 7.65
CA LYS A 452 -4.99 -25.60 6.50
C LYS A 452 -5.47 -24.23 6.04
N ILE A 453 -4.67 -23.19 6.23
CA ILE A 453 -5.03 -21.86 5.76
C ILE A 453 -4.69 -21.76 4.28
N SER A 454 -5.48 -20.98 3.55
CA SER A 454 -5.40 -20.89 2.09
C SER A 454 -4.00 -20.56 1.58
N SER A 455 -3.19 -19.81 2.35
CA SER A 455 -1.79 -19.48 2.04
C SER A 455 -0.85 -20.67 1.96
N ASP A 456 -1.17 -21.79 2.61
CA ASP A 456 -0.30 -22.96 2.69
C ASP A 456 -0.35 -23.82 1.41
N ASP A 457 -1.31 -23.56 0.53
CA ASP A 457 -1.53 -24.25 -0.75
C ASP A 457 -1.37 -23.35 -1.97
N ILE A 458 -1.05 -22.06 -1.78
CA ILE A 458 -0.90 -21.15 -2.91
C ILE A 458 0.39 -21.49 -3.64
N VAL A 459 0.25 -22.27 -4.71
CA VAL A 459 1.23 -22.33 -5.79
C VAL A 459 1.19 -20.98 -6.49
N TYR A 460 2.20 -20.15 -6.25
CA TYR A 460 2.29 -18.85 -6.90
C TYR A 460 2.65 -19.08 -8.38
N PRO A 461 1.80 -18.69 -9.35
CA PRO A 461 2.14 -18.79 -10.76
C PRO A 461 3.24 -17.77 -11.06
N PHE A 462 4.48 -18.23 -11.23
CA PHE A 462 5.49 -17.44 -11.90
C PHE A 462 5.13 -17.38 -13.38
N LYS A 463 4.59 -16.25 -13.84
CA LYS A 463 4.59 -15.95 -15.26
C LYS A 463 6.04 -15.73 -15.67
N VAL A 464 6.64 -16.74 -16.28
CA VAL A 464 7.79 -16.53 -17.16
C VAL A 464 7.28 -15.64 -18.29
N TYR A 465 7.64 -14.35 -18.26
CA TYR A 465 7.42 -13.49 -19.41
C TYR A 465 8.45 -13.90 -20.47
N GLY A 466 8.06 -14.80 -21.37
CA GLY A 466 8.85 -15.15 -22.54
C GLY A 466 8.84 -16.62 -22.92
N GLU A 467 7.69 -17.13 -23.38
CA GLU A 467 7.58 -18.13 -24.46
C GLU A 467 6.41 -17.75 -25.37
#